data_AF-A0YSK1-F1
#
_entry.id   AF-A0YSK1-F1
#
_cell.length_a   1.000
_cell.length_b   1.000
_cell.length_c   1.000
_cell.angle_alpha   90.00
_cell.angle_beta   90.00
_cell.angle_gamma   90.00
#
_symmetry.space_group_name_H-M   'P 1'
#
loop_
_entity.id
_entity.type
_entity.pdbx_description
1 polymer ?
#
loop_
_entity_poly.entity_id
_entity_poly.type
_entity_poly.pdbx_seq_one_letter_code
_entity_poly.pdbx_strand_id
1 'polypeptide(L)'
;MYRLTADFVVLIHLAFILFASLGGLLVLKYPRCALLHLPALTWAVLLTLFGWVCPLTPLENWLRERGGMSGYDTSFIEHYILPIIYPGELTRTIQIFLGMLLLVINLGIYGSRILKTKD
;
A
#
# COMPACT_ATOMS: atom_id res chain seq x y z
N MET A 1 -25.63 1.87 6.07
CA MET A 1 -25.23 1.28 4.78
C MET A 1 -23.88 1.85 4.33
N TYR A 2 -23.77 3.14 4.00
CA TYR A 2 -22.51 3.76 3.52
C TYR A 2 -21.31 3.67 4.48
N ARG A 3 -21.54 3.69 5.80
CA ARG A 3 -20.48 3.50 6.81
C ARG A 3 -19.79 2.13 6.70
N LEU A 4 -20.55 1.05 6.51
CA LEU A 4 -20.00 -0.29 6.30
C LEU A 4 -19.18 -0.38 5.00
N THR A 5 -19.57 0.38 3.98
CA THR A 5 -18.87 0.41 2.69
C THR A 5 -17.55 1.20 2.81
N ALA A 6 -17.54 2.31 3.54
CA ALA A 6 -16.31 3.03 3.86
C ALA A 6 -15.33 2.15 4.67
N ASP A 7 -15.82 1.46 5.70
CA ASP A 7 -15.01 0.53 6.49
C ASP A 7 -14.45 -0.62 5.62
N PHE A 8 -15.23 -1.11 4.66
CA PHE A 8 -14.78 -2.12 3.70
C PHE A 8 -13.67 -1.60 2.77
N VAL A 9 -13.76 -0.35 2.31
CA VAL A 9 -12.70 0.28 1.50
C VAL A 9 -11.41 0.45 2.31
N VAL A 10 -11.51 0.85 3.58
CA VAL A 10 -10.36 0.91 4.50
C VAL A 10 -9.71 -0.47 4.63
N LEU A 11 -10.50 -1.54 4.81
CA LEU A 11 -9.99 -2.91 4.88
C LEU A 11 -9.31 -3.33 3.57
N ILE A 12 -9.88 -3.01 2.42
CA ILE A 12 -9.24 -3.27 1.11
C ILE A 12 -7.93 -2.49 0.99
N HIS A 13 -7.91 -1.22 1.40
CA HIS A 13 -6.72 -0.38 1.34
C HIS A 13 -5.61 -0.95 2.22
N LEU A 14 -5.94 -1.36 3.44
CA LEU A 14 -5.01 -2.01 4.35
C LEU A 14 -4.51 -3.34 3.78
N ALA A 15 -5.40 -4.16 3.22
CA ALA A 15 -5.02 -5.40 2.56
C ALA A 15 -4.09 -5.14 1.37
N PHE A 16 -4.32 -4.10 0.58
CA PHE A 16 -3.43 -3.68 -0.50
C PHE A 16 -2.04 -3.30 0.01
N ILE A 17 -1.95 -2.49 1.07
CA ILE A 17 -0.66 -2.10 1.67
C ILE A 17 0.09 -3.33 2.20
N LEU A 18 -0.60 -4.19 2.96
CA LEU A 18 -0.01 -5.42 3.51
C LEU A 18 0.43 -6.37 2.39
N PHE A 19 -0.38 -6.52 1.34
CA PHE A 19 -0.06 -7.36 0.22
C PHE A 19 1.12 -6.81 -0.60
N ALA A 20 1.18 -5.51 -0.86
CA ALA A 20 2.32 -4.90 -1.53
C ALA A 20 3.61 -4.99 -0.70
N SER A 21 3.49 -4.92 0.64
CA SER A 21 4.64 -4.96 1.56
C SER A 21 5.18 -6.36 1.78
N LEU A 22 4.30 -7.32 2.06
CA LEU A 22 4.64 -8.66 2.51
C LEU A 22 4.40 -9.74 1.44
N GLY A 23 3.78 -9.39 0.32
CA GLY A 23 3.40 -10.36 -0.70
C GLY A 23 4.59 -10.99 -1.42
N GLY A 24 5.78 -10.38 -1.37
CA GLY A 24 7.03 -11.03 -1.78
C GLY A 24 7.29 -12.34 -1.04
N LEU A 25 7.01 -12.40 0.27
CA LEU A 25 7.11 -13.63 1.06
C LEU A 25 6.02 -14.64 0.66
N LEU A 26 4.80 -14.16 0.37
CA LEU A 26 3.72 -15.01 -0.09
C LEU A 26 4.06 -15.65 -1.45
N VAL A 27 4.74 -14.91 -2.32
CA VAL A 27 5.22 -15.38 -3.61
C VAL A 27 6.23 -16.51 -3.45
N LEU A 28 7.06 -16.53 -2.40
CA LEU A 28 7.97 -17.65 -2.12
C LEU A 28 7.20 -18.98 -1.95
N LYS A 29 6.07 -18.95 -1.25
CA LYS A 29 5.22 -20.13 -1.03
C LYS A 29 4.27 -20.42 -2.19
N TYR A 30 3.74 -19.37 -2.83
CA TYR A 30 2.73 -19.45 -3.90
C TYR A 30 3.17 -18.60 -5.12
N PRO A 31 3.92 -19.17 -6.08
CA PRO A 31 4.44 -18.41 -7.22
C PRO A 31 3.37 -17.72 -8.07
N ARG A 32 2.17 -18.30 -8.14
CA ARG A 32 1.04 -17.71 -8.90
C ARG A 32 0.64 -16.33 -8.36
N CYS A 33 0.89 -16.04 -7.09
CA CYS A 33 0.65 -14.72 -6.51
C CYS A 33 1.53 -13.62 -7.11
N ALA A 34 2.63 -13.98 -7.80
CA ALA A 34 3.52 -12.99 -8.43
C ALA A 34 2.80 -12.15 -9.49
N LEU A 35 1.83 -12.73 -10.20
CA LEU A 35 1.03 -12.03 -11.21
C LEU A 35 0.21 -10.89 -10.62
N LEU A 36 -0.26 -11.03 -9.39
CA LEU A 36 -1.01 -10.00 -8.68
C LEU A 36 -0.10 -9.08 -7.88
N HIS A 37 0.97 -9.65 -7.31
CA HIS A 37 1.91 -8.91 -6.48
C HIS A 37 2.74 -7.91 -7.26
N LEU A 38 3.24 -8.27 -8.45
CA LEU A 38 4.08 -7.36 -9.23
C LEU A 38 3.34 -6.06 -9.59
N PRO A 39 2.12 -6.09 -10.17
CA PRO A 39 1.35 -4.86 -10.40
C PRO A 39 1.09 -4.06 -9.13
N ALA A 40 0.73 -4.73 -8.02
CA ALA A 40 0.45 -4.07 -6.74
C ALA A 40 1.69 -3.37 -6.16
N LEU A 41 2.84 -4.06 -6.18
CA LEU A 41 4.13 -3.53 -5.74
C LEU A 41 4.57 -2.36 -6.61
N THR A 42 4.52 -2.51 -7.93
CA THR A 42 4.88 -1.43 -8.87
C THR A 42 4.00 -0.22 -8.64
N TRP A 43 2.69 -0.41 -8.47
CA TRP A 43 1.77 0.68 -8.19
C TRP A 43 2.08 1.38 -6.86
N ALA A 44 2.29 0.62 -5.77
CA ALA A 44 2.65 1.17 -4.47
C ALA A 44 3.97 1.95 -4.49
N VAL A 45 4.98 1.45 -5.22
CA VAL A 45 6.26 2.12 -5.41
C VAL A 45 6.09 3.41 -6.23
N LEU A 46 5.29 3.40 -7.30
CA LEU A 46 5.04 4.62 -8.07
C LEU A 46 4.30 5.67 -7.23
N LEU A 47 3.26 5.29 -6.49
CA LEU A 47 2.52 6.22 -5.63
C LEU A 47 3.46 6.90 -4.61
N THR A 48 4.29 6.11 -3.92
CA THR A 48 5.25 6.63 -2.94
C THR A 48 6.36 7.46 -3.59
N LEU A 49 6.91 7.02 -4.72
CA LEU A 49 7.97 7.72 -5.44
C LEU A 49 7.50 9.00 -6.12
N PHE A 50 6.25 9.12 -6.55
CA PHE A 50 5.70 10.34 -7.16
C PHE A 50 4.94 11.23 -6.17
N GLY A 51 4.66 10.71 -4.96
CA GLY A 51 3.91 11.44 -3.94
C GLY A 51 2.44 11.54 -4.29
N TRP A 52 1.95 10.60 -5.10
CA TRP A 52 0.56 10.54 -5.51
C TRP A 52 -0.29 9.92 -4.41
N VAL A 53 -1.50 10.43 -4.28
CA VAL A 53 -2.50 9.87 -3.39
C VAL A 53 -3.03 8.57 -4.02
N CYS A 54 -3.22 7.54 -3.20
CA CYS A 54 -3.80 6.30 -3.66
C CYS A 54 -5.23 6.54 -4.17
N PRO A 55 -5.63 6.04 -5.37
CA PRO A 55 -6.98 6.27 -5.91
C PRO A 55 -8.10 5.70 -5.03
N LEU A 56 -7.78 4.81 -4.08
CA LEU A 56 -8.73 4.35 -3.06
C LEU A 56 -9.08 5.45 -2.05
N THR A 57 -8.22 6.43 -1.80
CA THR A 57 -8.49 7.51 -0.83
C THR A 57 -9.62 8.44 -1.29
N PRO A 58 -9.65 8.97 -2.53
CA PRO A 58 -10.81 9.71 -3.02
C PRO A 58 -12.09 8.87 -3.02
N LEU A 59 -12.00 7.58 -3.35
CA LEU A 59 -13.15 6.68 -3.32
C LEU A 59 -13.68 6.48 -1.89
N GLU A 60 -12.79 6.33 -0.92
CA GLU A 60 -13.13 6.26 0.50
C GLU A 60 -13.83 7.55 0.95
N ASN A 61 -13.24 8.72 0.68
CA ASN A 61 -13.82 10.01 1.03
C ASN A 61 -15.21 10.20 0.42
N TRP A 62 -15.38 9.86 -0.85
CA TRP A 62 -16.68 9.95 -1.52
C TRP A 62 -17.74 9.07 -0.84
N LEU A 63 -17.37 7.86 -0.42
CA LEU A 63 -18.27 6.96 0.33
C LEU A 63 -18.55 7.47 1.74
N ARG A 64 -17.58 8.08 2.41
CA ARG A 64 -17.73 8.70 3.74
C ARG A 64 -18.69 9.88 3.70
N GLU A 65 -18.52 10.77 2.73
CA GLU A 65 -19.39 11.93 2.50
C GLU A 65 -20.83 11.50 2.23
N ARG A 66 -21.02 10.49 1.37
CA ARG A 66 -22.33 9.86 1.10
C ARG A 66 -22.95 9.24 2.37
N GLY A 67 -22.11 8.84 3.32
CA GLY A 67 -22.51 8.31 4.62
C GLY A 67 -22.71 9.37 5.72
N GLY A 68 -22.60 10.66 5.40
CA GLY A 68 -22.75 11.76 6.36
C GLY A 68 -21.53 11.96 7.27
N MET A 69 -20.37 11.42 6.89
CA MET A 69 -19.10 11.58 7.61
C MET A 69 -18.20 12.57 6.85
N SER A 70 -17.32 13.26 7.56
CA SER A 70 -16.27 14.06 6.92
C SER A 70 -15.23 13.16 6.24
N GLY A 71 -14.88 13.51 5.00
CA GLY A 71 -13.66 13.02 4.36
C GLY A 71 -12.40 13.62 5.01
N TYR A 72 -11.23 13.22 4.53
CA TYR A 72 -9.95 13.81 4.92
C TYR A 72 -9.09 14.13 3.69
N ASP A 73 -8.34 15.23 3.75
CA ASP A 73 -7.59 15.74 2.58
C ASP A 73 -6.20 15.11 2.42
N THR A 74 -5.76 14.31 3.39
CA THR A 74 -4.45 13.67 3.42
C THR A 74 -4.46 12.28 2.80
N SER A 75 -3.28 11.67 2.58
CA SER A 75 -3.21 10.29 2.10
C SER A 75 -3.68 9.28 3.16
N PHE A 76 -4.09 8.07 2.76
CA PHE A 76 -4.48 7.02 3.73
C PHE A 76 -3.38 6.73 4.76
N ILE A 77 -2.12 6.62 4.32
CA ILE A 77 -0.98 6.38 5.22
C ILE A 77 -0.83 7.54 6.20
N GLU A 78 -0.93 8.77 5.72
CA GLU A 78 -0.82 9.97 6.54
C GLU A 78 -1.97 10.13 7.54
N HIS A 79 -3.19 9.76 7.16
CA HIS A 79 -4.36 9.86 8.03
C HIS A 79 -4.41 8.74 9.09
N TYR A 80 -4.09 7.49 8.71
CA TYR A 80 -4.32 6.32 9.56
C TYR A 80 -3.07 5.72 10.17
N ILE A 81 -1.97 5.65 9.43
CA ILE A 81 -0.79 4.88 9.84
C ILE A 81 0.25 5.78 10.50
N LEU A 82 0.49 6.95 9.90
CA LEU A 82 1.54 7.85 10.34
C LEU A 82 1.34 8.32 11.78
N PRO A 83 0.16 8.80 12.23
CA PRO A 83 0.00 9.30 13.60
C PRO A 83 0.26 8.25 14.68
N ILE A 84 0.14 6.96 14.35
CA ILE A 84 0.42 5.83 15.25
C ILE A 84 1.93 5.57 15.37
N ILE A 85 2.67 5.73 14.28
CA ILE A 85 4.11 5.38 14.19
C ILE A 85 4.99 6.60 14.46
N TYR A 86 4.60 7.76 13.93
CA TYR A 86 5.33 9.02 13.97
C TYR A 86 4.32 10.18 13.97
N PRO A 87 4.08 10.88 15.08
CA PRO A 87 3.08 11.95 15.16
C PRO A 87 3.45 13.23 14.37
N GLY A 88 4.37 13.14 13.40
CA GLY A 88 4.70 14.20 12.45
C GLY A 88 3.96 14.02 11.11
N GLU A 89 4.29 14.84 10.11
CA GLU A 89 3.67 14.79 8.78
C GLU A 89 4.37 13.83 7.81
N LEU A 90 3.64 13.32 6.80
CA LEU A 90 4.20 12.41 5.79
C LEU A 90 5.06 13.21 4.80
N THR A 91 6.30 13.51 5.19
CA THR A 91 7.20 14.28 4.34
C THR A 91 7.58 13.52 3.07
N ARG A 92 7.91 14.29 2.01
CA ARG A 92 8.36 13.73 0.74
C ARG A 92 9.57 12.80 0.89
N THR A 93 10.49 13.14 1.79
CA THR A 93 11.67 12.32 2.11
C THR A 93 11.27 10.97 2.69
N ILE A 94 10.29 10.95 3.61
CA ILE A 94 9.77 9.71 4.19
C ILE A 94 9.09 8.86 3.12
N GLN A 95 8.30 9.45 2.23
CA GLN A 95 7.65 8.70 1.13
C GLN A 95 8.66 8.02 0.20
N ILE A 96 9.71 8.75 -0.22
CA ILE A 96 10.77 8.20 -1.07
C ILE A 96 11.51 7.09 -0.33
N PHE A 97 11.85 7.31 0.94
CA PHE A 97 12.51 6.29 1.76
C PHE A 97 11.66 5.02 1.89
N LEU A 98 10.37 5.15 2.20
CA LEU A 98 9.43 4.03 2.29
C LEU A 98 9.28 3.29 0.95
N GLY A 99 9.15 4.02 -0.16
CA GLY A 99 9.06 3.45 -1.50
C GLY A 99 10.32 2.68 -1.91
N MET A 100 11.50 3.23 -1.62
CA MET A 100 12.79 2.58 -1.86
C MET A 100 12.97 1.34 -0.98
N LEU A 101 12.65 1.43 0.31
CA LEU A 101 12.72 0.31 1.24
C LEU A 101 11.81 -0.85 0.78
N LEU A 102 10.57 -0.52 0.42
CA LEU A 102 9.59 -1.46 -0.11
C LEU A 102 10.10 -2.18 -1.37
N LEU A 103 10.68 -1.41 -2.31
CA LEU A 103 11.25 -1.93 -3.56
C LEU A 103 12.45 -2.85 -3.30
N VAL A 104 13.42 -2.41 -2.49
CA VAL A 104 14.66 -3.15 -2.21
C VAL A 104 14.37 -4.48 -1.52
N ILE A 105 13.50 -4.48 -0.50
CA ILE A 105 13.12 -5.70 0.23
C ILE A 105 12.49 -6.71 -0.73
N ASN A 106 11.50 -6.28 -1.52
CA ASN A 106 10.80 -7.19 -2.43
C ASN A 106 11.69 -7.67 -3.58
N LEU A 107 12.54 -6.81 -4.14
CA LEU A 107 13.53 -7.22 -5.14
C LEU A 107 14.50 -8.28 -4.58
N GLY A 108 14.97 -8.11 -3.34
CA GLY A 108 15.83 -9.10 -2.68
C GLY A 108 15.13 -10.46 -2.53
N ILE A 109 13.85 -10.45 -2.13
CA ILE A 109 13.04 -11.67 -2.00
C ILE A 109 12.87 -12.37 -3.38
N TYR A 110 12.48 -11.62 -4.41
CA TYR A 110 12.34 -12.17 -5.77
C TYR A 110 13.67 -12.67 -6.34
N GLY A 111 14.76 -11.94 -6.13
CA GLY A 111 16.11 -12.33 -6.54
C GLY A 111 16.54 -13.65 -5.89
N SER A 112 16.29 -13.83 -4.59
CA SER A 112 16.60 -15.07 -3.88
C SER A 112 15.82 -16.28 -4.44
N ARG A 113 14.58 -16.07 -4.88
CA ARG A 113 13.76 -17.11 -5.53
C ARG A 113 14.33 -17.50 -6.89
N ILE A 114 14.72 -16.52 -7.71
CA ILE A 114 15.29 -16.77 -9.04
C ILE A 114 16.61 -17.53 -8.94
N LEU A 115 17.49 -17.13 -8.01
CA LEU A 115 18.76 -17.83 -7.77
C LEU A 115 18.53 -19.29 -7.35
N LYS A 116 17.60 -19.55 -6.43
CA LYS A 116 17.23 -20.92 -5.99
C LYS A 116 16.54 -21.78 -7.06
N THR A 117 16.02 -21.18 -8.13
CA THR A 117 15.38 -21.94 -9.22
C THR A 117 16.41 -22.40 -10.27
N LYS A 118 17.63 -21.86 -10.21
CA LYS A 118 18.69 -22.12 -11.19
C LYS A 118 19.70 -23.19 -10.72
N ASP A 119 19.63 -23.58 -9.45
CA ASP A 119 20.34 -24.72 -8.84
C ASP A 119 19.53 -26.02 -9.02
#